data_AF-A0A852TK21-F1
#
_entry.id   AF-A0A852TK21-F1
#
_cell.length_a   1.000
_cell.length_b   1.000
_cell.length_c   1.000
_cell.angle_alpha   90.00
_cell.angle_beta   90.00
_cell.angle_gamma   90.00
#
_symmetry.space_group_name_H-M   'P 1'
#
loop_
_entity.id
_entity.type
_entity.pdbx_description
1 polymer ?
#
loop_
_entity_poly.entity_id
_entity_poly.type
_entity_poly.pdbx_seq_one_letter_code
_entity_poly.pdbx_strand_id
1 'polypeptide(L)'
;MFVFGILSTFLPIVIIIFVIVYAVKNKEMGGEVVIRHLYTYLVLFATLMMVIGGGISIFMAAADLVSPPGYYQNFEDFKQVYHHGKVPTGESQKLSDDEIRERYDQMVKDEKNRARENAKNQLIKSLGFIIIPLPIFLYFNYMRKRQSDI
;
A
#
# COMPACT_ATOMS: atom_id res chain seq x y z
N MET A 1 4.70 4.40 15.60
CA MET A 1 5.97 3.76 16.02
C MET A 1 5.76 2.41 16.69
N PHE A 2 4.87 2.29 17.69
CA PHE A 2 4.58 1.02 18.38
C PHE A 2 4.10 -0.12 17.47
N VAL A 3 3.17 0.15 16.54
CA VAL A 3 2.63 -0.86 15.60
C VAL A 3 3.72 -1.37 14.65
N PHE A 4 4.57 -0.48 14.14
CA PHE A 4 5.72 -0.85 13.31
C PHE A 4 6.75 -1.68 14.10
N GLY A 5 6.96 -1.38 15.37
CA GLY A 5 7.80 -2.18 16.27
C GLY A 5 7.25 -3.59 16.46
N ILE A 6 5.95 -3.71 16.74
CA ILE A 6 5.29 -5.02 16.93
C ILE A 6 5.33 -5.83 15.63
N LEU A 7 5.04 -5.24 14.47
CA LEU A 7 5.08 -5.97 13.20
C LEU A 7 6.49 -6.46 12.85
N SER A 8 7.51 -5.64 13.15
CA SER A 8 8.93 -5.92 12.90
C SER A 8 9.47 -7.08 13.75
N THR A 9 9.06 -7.20 15.01
CA THR A 9 9.49 -8.30 15.89
C THR A 9 8.61 -9.53 15.78
N PHE A 10 7.30 -9.38 15.55
CA PHE A 10 6.37 -10.52 15.57
C PHE A 10 6.50 -11.40 14.33
N LEU A 11 6.68 -10.81 13.15
CA LEU A 11 6.82 -11.55 11.89
C LEU A 11 8.01 -12.54 11.88
N PRO A 12 9.25 -12.16 12.25
CA PRO A 12 10.38 -13.09 12.27
C PRO A 12 10.19 -14.20 13.32
N ILE A 13 9.56 -13.89 14.46
CA ILE A 13 9.25 -14.91 15.49
C ILE A 13 8.30 -15.97 14.92
N VAL A 14 7.23 -15.56 14.24
CA VAL A 14 6.28 -16.49 13.60
C VAL A 14 6.97 -17.34 12.53
N ILE A 15 7.86 -16.75 11.72
CA ILE A 15 8.62 -17.49 10.71
C ILE A 15 9.55 -18.52 11.37
N ILE A 16 10.27 -18.14 12.43
CA ILE A 16 11.16 -19.06 13.16
C ILE A 16 10.37 -20.22 13.77
N ILE A 17 9.24 -19.94 14.43
CA ILE A 17 8.38 -20.99 15.00
C ILE A 17 7.89 -21.93 13.90
N PHE A 18 7.44 -21.40 12.77
CA PHE A 18 6.98 -22.21 11.63
C PHE A 18 8.10 -23.12 11.09
N VAL A 19 9.31 -22.58 10.90
CA VAL A 19 10.48 -23.35 10.46
C VAL A 19 10.79 -24.48 11.45
N ILE A 20 10.83 -24.19 12.75
CA ILE A 20 11.12 -25.18 13.79
C ILE A 20 10.05 -26.28 13.81
N VAL A 21 8.77 -25.92 13.80
CA VAL A 21 7.66 -26.89 13.83
C VAL A 21 7.68 -27.76 12.58
N TYR A 22 7.90 -27.18 11.40
CA TYR A 22 7.96 -27.92 10.15
C TYR A 22 9.17 -28.86 10.09
N ALA A 23 10.34 -28.41 10.54
CA ALA A 23 11.54 -29.23 10.59
C ALA A 23 11.41 -30.39 11.59
N VAL A 24 10.80 -30.15 12.76
CA VAL A 24 10.61 -31.18 13.79
C VAL A 24 9.59 -32.23 13.36
N LYS A 25 8.53 -31.82 12.67
CA LYS A 25 7.47 -32.73 12.21
C LYS A 25 7.91 -33.65 11.05
N ASN A 26 8.88 -33.21 10.24
CA ASN A 26 9.27 -33.90 9.00
C ASN A 26 10.72 -34.44 9.04
N LYS A 27 11.28 -34.70 10.23
CA LYS A 27 12.67 -35.16 10.41
C LYS A 27 13.03 -36.42 9.60
N GLU A 28 12.05 -37.26 9.28
CA GLU A 28 12.24 -38.53 8.59
C GLU A 28 12.43 -38.40 7.07
N MET A 29 12.08 -37.25 6.46
CA MET A 29 12.14 -37.04 5.00
C MET A 29 13.55 -36.73 4.46
N GLY A 30 14.56 -36.65 5.33
CA GLY A 30 15.91 -36.20 4.98
C GLY A 30 16.02 -34.67 4.88
N GLY A 31 17.11 -34.12 5.43
CA GLY A 31 17.26 -32.66 5.61
C GLY A 31 17.16 -31.85 4.32
N GLU A 32 17.68 -32.36 3.20
CA GLU A 32 17.63 -31.67 1.91
C GLU A 32 16.19 -31.52 1.38
N VAL A 33 15.37 -32.57 1.48
CA VAL A 33 13.98 -32.56 1.03
C VAL A 33 13.15 -31.60 1.87
N VAL A 34 13.36 -31.60 3.19
CA VAL A 34 12.69 -30.68 4.12
C VAL A 34 13.04 -29.23 3.83
N ILE A 35 14.33 -28.91 3.60
CA ILE A 35 14.77 -27.55 3.27
C ILE A 35 14.17 -27.08 1.94
N ARG A 36 14.15 -27.95 0.93
CA ARG A 36 13.59 -27.63 -0.39
C ARG A 36 12.08 -27.36 -0.34
N HIS A 37 11.35 -28.18 0.42
CA HIS A 37 9.91 -27.96 0.66
C HIS A 37 9.68 -26.65 1.40
N LEU A 38 10.41 -26.42 2.49
CA LEU A 38 10.30 -25.20 3.28
C LEU A 38 10.55 -23.95 2.43
N TYR A 39 11.61 -23.95 1.63
CA TYR A 39 11.93 -22.86 0.72
C TYR A 39 10.80 -22.61 -0.29
N THR A 40 10.25 -23.68 -0.89
CA THR A 40 9.14 -23.59 -1.83
C THR A 40 7.91 -22.94 -1.19
N TYR A 41 7.55 -23.38 0.02
CA TYR A 41 6.41 -22.80 0.75
C TYR A 41 6.66 -21.36 1.19
N LEU A 42 7.88 -21.00 1.57
CA LEU A 42 8.23 -19.61 1.92
C LEU A 42 8.10 -18.67 0.72
N VAL A 43 8.57 -19.10 -0.47
CA VAL A 43 8.43 -18.30 -1.70
C VAL A 43 6.96 -18.17 -2.09
N LEU A 44 6.18 -19.26 -2.02
CA LEU A 44 4.75 -19.22 -2.29
C LEU A 44 3.99 -18.33 -1.30
N PHE A 45 4.39 -18.34 -0.03
CA PHE A 45 3.82 -17.47 0.99
C PHE A 45 4.16 -15.99 0.71
N ALA A 46 5.42 -15.67 0.41
CA ALA A 46 5.84 -14.30 0.12
C ALA A 46 5.12 -13.73 -1.12
N THR A 47 5.01 -14.53 -2.18
CA THR A 47 4.27 -14.13 -3.40
C THR A 47 2.77 -13.96 -3.12
N LEU A 48 2.17 -14.83 -2.31
CA LEU A 48 0.78 -14.68 -1.87
C LEU A 48 0.55 -13.37 -1.10
N MET A 49 1.42 -13.06 -0.12
CA MET A 49 1.34 -11.81 0.64
C MET A 49 1.48 -10.58 -0.26
N MET A 50 2.36 -10.64 -1.27
CA MET A 50 2.55 -9.58 -2.24
C MET A 50 1.28 -9.33 -3.08
N VAL A 51 0.64 -10.41 -3.57
CA VAL A 51 -0.61 -10.33 -4.34
C VAL A 51 -1.76 -9.78 -3.49
N ILE A 52 -1.89 -10.22 -2.23
CA ILE A 52 -2.91 -9.69 -1.31
C ILE A 52 -2.70 -8.18 -1.09
N GLY A 53 -1.46 -7.76 -0.83
CA GLY A 53 -1.12 -6.34 -0.67
C GLY A 53 -1.41 -5.51 -1.93
N GLY A 54 -1.10 -6.05 -3.11
CA GLY A 54 -1.44 -5.44 -4.40
C GLY A 54 -2.96 -5.32 -4.59
N GLY A 55 -3.72 -6.38 -4.30
CA GLY A 55 -5.18 -6.39 -4.44
C GLY A 55 -5.89 -5.36 -3.55
N ILE A 56 -5.53 -5.30 -2.26
CA ILE A 56 -6.06 -4.29 -1.33
C ILE A 56 -5.75 -2.88 -1.84
N SER A 57 -4.51 -2.66 -2.31
CA SER A 57 -4.08 -1.35 -2.80
C SER A 57 -4.81 -0.92 -4.08
N ILE A 58 -5.15 -1.84 -4.98
CA ILE A 58 -5.97 -1.56 -6.16
C ILE A 58 -7.36 -1.09 -5.74
N PHE A 59 -7.99 -1.79 -4.79
CA PHE A 59 -9.33 -1.44 -4.32
C PHE A 59 -9.36 -0.05 -3.68
N MET A 60 -8.38 0.25 -2.82
CA MET A 60 -8.23 1.59 -2.22
C MET A 60 -8.05 2.67 -3.28
N ALA A 61 -7.12 2.47 -4.22
CA ALA A 61 -6.88 3.46 -5.27
C ALA A 61 -8.08 3.64 -6.22
N ALA A 62 -8.84 2.58 -6.49
CA ALA A 62 -10.08 2.68 -7.26
C ALA A 62 -11.14 3.49 -6.49
N ALA A 63 -11.27 3.29 -5.17
CA ALA A 63 -12.16 4.07 -4.33
C ALA A 63 -11.75 5.56 -4.33
N ASP A 64 -10.46 5.86 -4.17
CA ASP A 64 -9.93 7.23 -4.19
C ASP A 64 -10.09 7.92 -5.55
N LEU A 65 -10.14 7.16 -6.64
CA LEU A 65 -10.41 7.70 -7.97
C LEU A 65 -11.87 8.14 -8.13
N VAL A 66 -12.80 7.33 -7.61
CA VAL A 66 -14.26 7.58 -7.68
C VAL A 66 -14.69 8.64 -6.67
N SER A 67 -14.16 8.55 -5.45
CA SER A 67 -14.48 9.42 -4.32
C SER A 67 -13.19 9.93 -3.66
N PRO A 68 -12.50 10.92 -4.27
CA PRO A 68 -11.26 11.45 -3.74
C PRO A 68 -11.47 12.00 -2.32
N PRO A 69 -10.58 11.69 -1.37
CA PRO A 69 -10.70 12.22 -0.01
C PRO A 69 -10.59 13.75 -0.01
N GLY A 70 -11.46 14.41 0.73
CA GLY A 70 -11.49 15.87 0.84
C GLY A 70 -10.58 16.38 1.94
N TYR A 71 -9.29 16.60 1.65
CA TYR A 71 -8.37 17.31 2.54
C TYR A 71 -8.32 18.80 2.22
N TYR A 72 -9.46 19.47 2.37
CA TYR A 72 -9.55 20.92 2.24
C TYR A 72 -10.29 21.50 3.45
N GLN A 73 -9.82 22.66 3.91
CA GLN A 73 -10.49 23.43 4.96
C GLN A 73 -11.85 23.94 4.46
N ASN A 74 -12.74 24.30 5.38
CA ASN A 74 -14.00 24.93 4.98
C ASN A 74 -13.72 26.34 4.41
N PHE A 75 -14.68 26.89 3.67
CA PHE A 75 -14.50 28.19 3.03
C PHE A 75 -14.31 29.33 4.04
N GLU A 76 -14.96 29.28 5.20
CA GLU A 76 -14.87 30.33 6.22
C GLU A 76 -13.47 30.39 6.85
N ASP A 77 -12.87 29.24 7.13
CA ASP A 77 -11.49 29.12 7.62
C ASP A 77 -10.50 29.62 6.56
N PHE A 78 -10.71 29.25 5.29
CA PHE A 78 -9.91 29.74 4.17
C PHE A 78 -10.00 31.27 4.05
N LYS A 79 -11.23 31.81 4.12
CA LYS A 79 -11.52 33.24 4.07
C LYS A 79 -10.84 33.99 5.22
N GLN A 80 -10.87 33.43 6.42
CA GLN A 80 -10.26 34.05 7.60
C GLN A 80 -8.75 34.25 7.43
N VAL A 81 -8.04 33.33 6.75
CA VAL A 81 -6.60 33.45 6.48
C VAL A 81 -6.27 34.67 5.60
N TYR A 82 -7.09 34.97 4.60
CA TYR A 82 -6.91 36.12 3.70
C TYR A 82 -7.35 37.45 4.35
N HIS A 83 -8.41 37.43 5.18
CA HIS A 83 -8.91 38.63 5.85
C HIS A 83 -8.15 39.01 7.15
N HIS A 84 -7.54 38.06 7.86
CA HIS A 84 -6.78 38.31 9.10
C HIS A 84 -5.26 38.42 8.93
N GLY A 85 -4.75 38.50 7.69
CA GLY A 85 -3.40 39.01 7.43
C GLY A 85 -2.23 38.12 7.90
N LYS A 86 -2.37 36.79 7.92
CA LYS A 86 -1.24 35.87 8.21
C LYS A 86 -0.41 35.48 6.98
N VAL A 87 -0.73 36.01 5.80
CA VAL A 87 0.05 35.77 4.58
C VAL A 87 1.11 36.88 4.45
N PRO A 88 2.43 36.58 4.57
CA PRO A 88 3.50 37.56 4.48
C PRO A 88 3.82 37.81 3.00
N THR A 89 2.90 38.41 2.27
CA THR A 89 3.14 38.88 0.90
C THR A 89 2.74 40.34 0.83
N GLY A 90 3.62 41.18 0.29
CA GLY A 90 3.47 42.64 0.18
C GLY A 90 2.29 43.13 -0.68
N GLU A 91 1.35 42.25 -0.98
CA GLU A 91 0.09 42.48 -1.66
C GLU A 91 -1.06 42.13 -0.71
N SER A 92 -1.19 42.87 0.39
CA SER A 92 -2.45 42.92 1.14
C SER A 92 -3.49 43.77 0.39
N GLN A 93 -3.63 43.53 -0.91
CA GLN A 93 -4.86 43.91 -1.59
C GLN A 93 -5.97 43.08 -0.95
N LYS A 94 -6.92 43.76 -0.32
CA LYS A 94 -8.17 43.17 0.15
C LYS A 94 -8.87 42.54 -1.05
N LEU A 95 -8.54 41.29 -1.35
CA LEU A 95 -9.22 40.49 -2.35
C LEU A 95 -10.71 40.55 -2.03
N SER A 96 -11.52 40.78 -3.06
CA SER A 96 -12.97 40.71 -2.93
C SER A 96 -13.39 39.30 -2.50
N ASP A 97 -14.56 39.19 -1.88
CA ASP A 97 -15.09 37.88 -1.46
C ASP A 97 -15.28 36.92 -2.64
N ASP A 98 -15.55 37.45 -3.84
CA ASP A 98 -15.66 36.68 -5.08
C ASP A 98 -14.30 36.10 -5.51
N GLU A 99 -13.23 36.88 -5.45
CA GLU A 99 -11.87 36.41 -5.76
C GLU A 99 -11.38 35.36 -4.76
N ILE A 100 -11.76 35.48 -3.48
CA ILE A 100 -11.43 34.48 -2.45
C ILE A 100 -12.18 33.18 -2.69
N ARG A 101 -13.45 33.24 -3.11
CA ARG A 101 -14.23 32.07 -3.50
C ARG A 101 -13.66 31.37 -4.72
N GLU A 102 -13.27 32.13 -5.75
CA GLU A 102 -12.66 31.55 -6.94
C GLU A 102 -11.34 30.82 -6.59
N ARG A 103 -10.48 31.42 -5.76
CA ARG A 103 -9.24 30.79 -5.28
C ARG A 103 -9.52 29.52 -4.46
N TYR A 104 -10.56 29.53 -3.63
CA TYR A 104 -10.96 28.36 -2.86
C TYR A 104 -11.41 27.21 -3.78
N ASP A 105 -12.27 27.51 -4.75
CA ASP A 105 -12.78 26.51 -5.70
C ASP A 105 -11.65 25.92 -6.56
N GLN A 106 -10.70 26.76 -6.98
CA GLN A 106 -9.48 26.31 -7.65
C GLN A 106 -8.65 25.39 -6.74
N MET A 107 -8.40 25.78 -5.49
CA MET A 107 -7.66 24.95 -4.51
C MET A 107 -8.34 23.58 -4.31
N VAL A 108 -9.66 23.55 -4.10
CA VAL A 108 -10.43 22.31 -3.92
C VAL A 108 -10.35 21.43 -5.17
N LYS A 109 -10.41 22.04 -6.36
CA LYS A 109 -10.29 21.33 -7.63
C LYS A 109 -8.89 20.73 -7.82
N ASP A 110 -7.85 21.48 -7.52
CA ASP A 110 -6.46 21.02 -7.63
C ASP A 110 -6.15 19.90 -6.64
N GLU A 111 -6.66 19.99 -5.41
CA GLU A 111 -6.53 18.93 -4.40
C GLU A 111 -7.19 17.63 -4.89
N LYS A 112 -8.42 17.71 -5.40
CA LYS A 112 -9.14 16.56 -5.98
C LYS A 112 -8.40 15.97 -7.17
N ASN A 113 -7.84 16.83 -8.03
CA ASN A 113 -7.05 16.37 -9.18
C ASN A 113 -5.78 15.64 -8.72
N ARG A 114 -5.06 16.19 -7.73
CA ARG A 114 -3.87 15.56 -7.15
C ARG A 114 -4.17 14.20 -6.54
N ALA A 115 -5.27 14.10 -5.78
CA ALA A 115 -5.72 12.83 -5.22
C ALA A 115 -6.01 11.78 -6.31
N ARG A 116 -6.65 12.18 -7.41
CA ARG A 116 -6.89 11.30 -8.57
C ARG A 116 -5.61 10.87 -9.27
N GLU A 117 -4.64 11.77 -9.48
CA GLU A 117 -3.35 11.42 -10.08
C GLU A 117 -2.55 10.46 -9.18
N ASN A 118 -2.58 10.68 -7.87
CA ASN A 118 -1.98 9.75 -6.90
C ASN A 118 -2.66 8.38 -6.95
N ALA A 119 -3.98 8.33 -7.02
CA ALA A 119 -4.74 7.09 -7.16
C ALA A 119 -4.36 6.34 -8.44
N LYS A 120 -4.24 7.03 -9.59
CA LYS A 120 -3.78 6.41 -10.85
C LYS A 120 -2.37 5.82 -10.72
N ASN A 121 -1.44 6.57 -10.12
CA ASN A 121 -0.08 6.09 -9.88
C ASN A 121 -0.07 4.86 -8.95
N GLN A 122 -0.89 4.87 -7.91
CA GLN A 122 -1.05 3.75 -6.99
C GLN A 122 -1.59 2.52 -7.72
N LEU A 123 -2.61 2.65 -8.58
CA LEU A 123 -3.11 1.54 -9.39
C LEU A 123 -2.00 0.86 -10.21
N ILE A 124 -1.17 1.65 -10.90
CA ILE A 124 -0.05 1.12 -11.70
C ILE A 124 0.94 0.39 -10.82
N LYS A 125 1.33 0.98 -9.68
CA LYS A 125 2.25 0.36 -8.73
C LYS A 125 1.69 -0.94 -8.17
N SER A 126 0.41 -0.95 -7.79
CA SER A 126 -0.27 -2.12 -7.22
C SER A 126 -0.43 -3.26 -8.22
N LEU A 127 -0.60 -2.96 -9.52
CA LEU A 127 -0.52 -3.97 -10.57
C LEU A 127 0.89 -4.58 -10.65
N GLY A 128 1.94 -3.79 -10.47
CA GLY A 128 3.31 -4.30 -10.35
C GLY A 128 3.47 -5.33 -9.22
N PHE A 129 2.85 -5.07 -8.06
CA PHE A 129 2.80 -6.00 -6.92
C PHE A 129 2.06 -7.32 -7.21
N ILE A 130 1.28 -7.42 -8.29
CA ILE A 130 0.59 -8.66 -8.68
C ILE A 130 1.31 -9.34 -9.85
N ILE A 131 1.71 -8.56 -10.86
CA ILE A 131 2.29 -9.09 -12.10
C ILE A 131 3.70 -9.64 -11.88
N ILE A 132 4.54 -8.97 -11.07
CA ILE A 132 5.91 -9.39 -10.79
C ILE A 132 5.99 -10.74 -10.05
N PRO A 133 5.22 -10.99 -8.97
CA PRO A 133 5.28 -12.27 -8.26
C PRO A 133 4.59 -13.41 -9.02
N LEU A 134 3.70 -13.12 -9.97
CA LEU A 134 2.95 -14.14 -10.70
C LEU A 134 3.84 -15.21 -11.39
N PRO A 135 4.86 -14.88 -12.21
CA PRO A 135 5.73 -15.89 -12.82
C PRO A 135 6.48 -16.72 -11.78
N ILE A 136 6.93 -16.09 -10.68
CA ILE A 136 7.60 -16.78 -9.57
C ILE A 136 6.61 -17.77 -8.92
N PHE A 137 5.40 -17.31 -8.61
CA PHE A 137 4.35 -18.14 -8.03
C PHE A 137 4.02 -19.34 -8.93
N LEU A 138 3.84 -19.13 -10.23
CA LEU A 138 3.55 -20.21 -11.18
C LEU A 138 4.68 -21.25 -11.21
N TYR A 139 5.94 -20.81 -11.28
CA TYR A 139 7.10 -21.69 -11.27
C TYR A 139 7.19 -22.53 -9.99
N PHE A 140 7.11 -21.88 -8.81
CA PHE A 140 7.20 -22.58 -7.53
C PHE A 140 5.97 -23.44 -7.23
N ASN A 141 4.78 -23.05 -7.70
CA ASN A 141 3.57 -23.86 -7.55
C ASN A 141 3.63 -25.11 -8.43
N TYR A 142 4.18 -24.99 -9.64
CA TYR A 142 4.45 -26.15 -10.49
C TYR A 142 5.47 -27.10 -9.83
N MET A 143 6.57 -26.56 -9.30
CA MET A 143 7.59 -27.34 -8.60
C MET A 143 7.03 -28.05 -7.36
N ARG A 144 6.18 -27.38 -6.58
CA ARG A 144 5.48 -27.96 -5.43
C ARG A 144 4.62 -29.16 -5.83
N LYS A 145 3.83 -29.05 -6.90
CA LYS A 145 2.98 -30.17 -7.38
C LYS A 145 3.80 -31.40 -7.74
N ARG A 146 4.95 -31.21 -8.39
CA ARG A 146 5.84 -32.33 -8.74
C ARG A 146 6.52 -32.97 -7.53
N GLN A 147 6.69 -32.24 -6.43
CA GLN A 147 7.26 -32.77 -5.20
C GLN A 147 6.23 -33.53 -4.35
N SER A 148 4.93 -33.23 -4.49
CA SER A 148 3.87 -33.98 -3.79
C SER A 148 3.53 -35.32 -4.44
N ASP A 149 4.03 -35.58 -5.64
CA ASP A 149 3.76 -36.80 -6.42
C ASP A 149 4.88 -37.87 -6.25
N ILE A 150 5.85 -37.63 -5.36
CA ILE A 150 6.96 -38.52 -4.97
C ILE A 150 6.83 -38.82 -3.48
#